data_AF-A0AAJ0H9K7-F1
#
_entry.id   AF-A0AAJ0H9K7-F1
#
_cell.length_a   1.000
_cell.length_b   1.000
_cell.length_c   1.000
_cell.angle_alpha   90.00
_cell.angle_beta   90.00
_cell.angle_gamma   90.00
#
_symmetry.space_group_name_H-M   'P 1'
#
loop_
_entity.id
_entity.type
_entity.pdbx_description
1 polymer ?
#
loop_
_entity_poly.entity_id
_entity_poly.type
_entity_poly.pdbx_seq_one_letter_code
_entity_poly.pdbx_strand_id
1 'polypeptide(L)'
;MKFLPLILLSLTTSALARGGDGDGNGGGNRTFGNETSPSGGESTKSQCKALARLTSLASLVSNETALAEASHNNATRAEALKAKASTAATTLTAMQANATLVSACAEIAAANAMEDACEQISKLAKLEALTANATALEAKTDGNATKAEALKAKAAAGAAELADLRGNATIAAFCAAQGTEDDCKEMAKLTKEVALATNATAVQAKFEGDADKVAKFQQRAAKAQEKLAVLQGNATLVAMCAGSKAASGSSSGSSSGATTSGTPSVAVGGVDSVRPMGVAVSLAAVFFSGIMLL
;
A
#
# COMPACT_ATOMS: atom_id res chain seq x y z
N MET A 1 -37.72 0.11 17.86
CA MET A 1 -37.35 -0.38 16.51
C MET A 1 -35.83 -0.48 16.47
N LYS A 2 -35.30 -1.71 16.49
CA LYS A 2 -33.85 -2.00 16.49
C LYS A 2 -33.43 -2.23 15.04
N PHE A 3 -32.87 -1.21 14.41
CA PHE A 3 -32.16 -1.38 13.13
C PHE A 3 -30.75 -1.88 13.46
N LEU A 4 -30.54 -3.20 13.39
CA LEU A 4 -29.20 -3.73 13.14
C LEU A 4 -28.91 -3.50 11.66
N PRO A 5 -27.91 -2.69 11.28
CA PRO A 5 -27.40 -2.71 9.92
C PRO A 5 -26.69 -4.04 9.75
N LEU A 6 -27.37 -4.96 9.11
CA LEU A 6 -26.83 -6.19 8.57
C LEU A 6 -25.93 -5.75 7.38
N ILE A 7 -24.75 -5.23 7.68
CA ILE A 7 -23.68 -5.13 6.69
C ILE A 7 -23.25 -6.56 6.44
N LEU A 8 -23.98 -7.20 5.53
CA LEU A 8 -23.59 -8.43 4.87
C LEU A 8 -22.35 -8.06 4.05
N LEU A 9 -21.20 -7.98 4.72
CA LEU A 9 -19.90 -8.09 4.10
C LEU A 9 -19.92 -9.49 3.48
N SER A 10 -20.32 -9.57 2.21
CA SER A 10 -20.05 -10.70 1.36
C SER A 10 -18.53 -10.79 1.25
N LEU A 11 -17.90 -11.37 2.26
CA LEU A 11 -16.66 -12.08 2.12
C LEU A 11 -16.98 -13.22 1.16
N THR A 12 -16.97 -12.92 -0.14
CA THR A 12 -16.64 -13.92 -1.13
C THR A 12 -15.23 -14.36 -0.76
N THR A 13 -15.15 -15.42 0.02
CA THR A 13 -13.95 -16.21 0.27
C THR A 13 -13.56 -16.79 -1.08
N SER A 14 -12.92 -15.96 -1.91
CA SER A 14 -12.03 -16.44 -2.94
C SER A 14 -10.93 -17.16 -2.20
N ALA A 15 -11.09 -18.48 -2.06
CA ALA A 15 -10.04 -19.36 -1.62
C ALA A 15 -8.92 -19.28 -2.66
N LEU A 16 -8.06 -18.26 -2.53
CA LEU A 16 -6.81 -18.18 -3.25
C LEU A 16 -5.98 -19.37 -2.77
N ALA A 17 -5.99 -20.44 -3.55
CA ALA A 17 -4.98 -21.48 -3.51
C ALA A 17 -3.62 -20.81 -3.80
N ARG A 18 -2.99 -20.34 -2.73
CA ARG A 18 -1.69 -19.68 -2.77
C ARG A 18 -0.65 -20.79 -2.97
N GLY A 19 -0.47 -21.20 -4.22
CA GLY A 19 0.52 -22.19 -4.64
C GLY A 19 1.88 -21.82 -4.07
N GLY A 20 2.37 -22.70 -3.19
CA GLY A 20 3.61 -22.55 -2.46
C GLY A 20 4.82 -22.65 -3.36
N ASP A 21 5.80 -21.80 -3.11
CA ASP A 21 7.21 -22.03 -3.41
C ASP A 21 8.03 -21.03 -2.59
N GLY A 22 8.76 -21.54 -1.60
CA GLY A 22 9.61 -20.75 -0.71
C GLY A 22 9.82 -21.41 0.64
N ASP A 23 10.46 -22.60 0.62
CA ASP A 23 10.96 -23.31 1.79
C ASP A 23 12.11 -22.51 2.44
N GLY A 24 11.76 -21.41 3.10
CA GLY A 24 12.64 -20.61 3.92
C GLY A 24 12.61 -21.15 5.34
N ASN A 25 13.38 -22.21 5.59
CA ASN A 25 13.67 -22.74 6.92
C ASN A 25 14.48 -21.71 7.75
N GLY A 26 13.80 -20.65 8.18
CA GLY A 26 14.27 -19.68 9.16
C GLY A 26 13.61 -19.97 10.50
N GLY A 27 14.06 -21.03 11.17
CA GLY A 27 13.67 -21.41 12.53
C GLY A 27 14.12 -20.39 13.58
N GLY A 28 13.66 -19.16 13.48
CA GLY A 28 13.70 -18.20 14.57
C GLY A 28 12.58 -18.55 15.53
N ASN A 29 12.93 -19.24 16.62
CA ASN A 29 12.11 -19.39 17.81
C ASN A 29 11.79 -17.99 18.36
N ARG A 30 10.74 -17.35 17.81
CA ARG A 30 10.15 -16.16 18.39
C ARG A 30 9.35 -16.63 19.59
N THR A 31 10.08 -16.87 20.68
CA THR A 31 9.52 -16.83 22.02
C THR A 31 8.68 -15.57 22.07
N PHE A 32 7.37 -15.71 22.23
CA PHE A 32 6.47 -14.59 22.52
C PHE A 32 6.86 -14.08 23.90
N GLY A 33 7.94 -13.30 23.94
CA GLY A 33 8.37 -12.58 25.11
C GLY A 33 7.21 -11.71 25.55
N ASN A 34 6.86 -11.85 26.81
CA ASN A 34 6.01 -10.95 27.56
C ASN A 34 6.70 -9.57 27.57
N GLU A 35 6.68 -8.86 26.44
CA GLU A 35 7.20 -7.50 26.32
C GLU A 35 6.24 -6.60 27.09
N THR A 36 6.58 -6.33 28.35
CA THR A 36 6.09 -5.19 29.11
C THR A 36 6.27 -3.94 28.25
N SER A 37 5.15 -3.43 27.74
CA SER A 37 5.10 -2.36 26.76
C SER A 37 5.82 -1.10 27.25
N PRO A 38 6.73 -0.51 26.47
CA PRO A 38 7.06 0.90 26.65
C PRO A 38 5.78 1.71 26.43
N SER A 39 5.45 2.57 27.40
CA SER A 39 4.28 3.45 27.45
C SER A 39 4.30 4.57 26.39
N GLY A 40 4.62 4.24 25.14
CA GLY A 40 4.30 5.06 23.97
C GLY A 40 2.99 4.53 23.41
N GLY A 41 1.92 5.34 23.46
CA GLY A 41 0.60 4.92 23.01
C GLY A 41 0.67 4.22 21.66
N GLU A 42 0.20 2.97 21.60
CA GLU A 42 0.18 2.22 20.34
C GLU A 42 -0.58 3.02 19.29
N SER A 43 0.05 3.26 18.14
CA SER A 43 -0.62 3.93 17.03
C SER A 43 -1.91 3.20 16.65
N THR A 44 -2.94 3.92 16.18
CA THR A 44 -4.16 3.30 15.65
C THR A 44 -3.83 2.23 14.61
N LYS A 45 -2.82 2.47 13.76
CA LYS A 45 -2.34 1.50 12.77
C LYS A 45 -1.84 0.18 13.38
N SER A 46 -1.08 0.22 14.48
CA SER A 46 -0.61 -0.99 15.16
C SER A 46 -1.75 -1.74 15.83
N GLN A 47 -2.70 -1.04 16.44
CA GLN A 47 -3.91 -1.65 17.00
C GLN A 47 -4.76 -2.32 15.91
N CYS A 48 -4.95 -1.68 14.75
CA CYS A 48 -5.67 -2.29 13.63
C CYS A 48 -4.97 -3.51 13.06
N LYS A 49 -3.63 -3.51 13.01
CA LYS A 49 -2.85 -4.68 12.62
C LYS A 49 -3.01 -5.83 13.61
N ALA A 50 -3.06 -5.54 14.91
CA ALA A 50 -3.35 -6.54 15.93
C ALA A 50 -4.77 -7.11 15.78
N LEU A 51 -5.78 -6.25 15.63
CA LEU A 51 -7.17 -6.65 15.39
C LEU A 51 -7.30 -7.57 14.17
N ALA A 52 -6.69 -7.21 13.04
CA ALA A 52 -6.72 -8.00 11.81
C ALA A 52 -6.04 -9.37 11.99
N ARG A 53 -4.91 -9.44 12.69
CA ARG A 53 -4.21 -10.71 12.98
C ARG A 53 -5.03 -11.63 13.87
N LEU A 54 -5.61 -11.09 14.94
CA LEU A 54 -6.45 -11.86 15.87
C LEU A 54 -7.72 -12.36 15.15
N THR A 55 -8.33 -11.53 14.30
CA THR A 55 -9.49 -11.89 13.46
C THR A 55 -9.12 -13.00 12.46
N SER A 56 -7.96 -12.89 11.81
CA SER A 56 -7.46 -13.91 10.88
C SER A 56 -7.17 -15.25 11.59
N LEU A 57 -6.58 -15.22 12.79
CA LEU A 57 -6.34 -16.42 13.59
C LEU A 57 -7.66 -17.09 13.99
N ALA A 58 -8.65 -16.31 14.43
CA ALA A 58 -9.97 -16.81 14.77
C ALA A 58 -10.68 -17.45 13.55
N SER A 59 -10.60 -16.79 12.39
CA SER A 59 -11.14 -17.33 11.13
C SER A 59 -10.43 -18.63 10.72
N LEU A 60 -9.09 -18.68 10.81
CA LEU A 60 -8.31 -19.86 10.48
C LEU A 60 -8.72 -21.08 11.32
N VAL A 61 -8.83 -20.94 12.64
CA VAL A 61 -9.19 -22.08 13.52
C VAL A 61 -10.65 -22.49 13.39
N SER A 62 -11.52 -21.62 12.85
CA SER A 62 -12.94 -21.93 12.60
C SER A 62 -13.17 -22.69 11.29
N ASN A 63 -12.18 -22.73 10.39
CA ASN A 63 -12.24 -23.46 9.13
C ASN A 63 -11.33 -24.68 9.21
N GLU A 64 -11.91 -25.86 9.46
CA GLU A 64 -11.15 -27.10 9.67
C GLU A 64 -10.25 -27.46 8.47
N THR A 65 -10.65 -27.17 7.23
CA THR A 65 -9.80 -27.41 6.05
C THR A 65 -8.59 -26.48 6.02
N ALA A 66 -8.81 -25.17 6.21
CA ALA A 66 -7.72 -24.20 6.25
C ALA A 66 -6.79 -24.43 7.45
N LEU A 67 -7.35 -24.85 8.59
CA LEU A 67 -6.59 -25.24 9.77
C LEU A 67 -5.74 -26.49 9.50
N ALA A 68 -6.31 -27.50 8.86
CA ALA A 68 -5.58 -28.71 8.46
C ALA A 68 -4.43 -28.36 7.51
N GLU A 69 -4.65 -27.50 6.52
CA GLU A 69 -3.61 -27.02 5.61
C GLU A 69 -2.51 -26.24 6.37
N ALA A 70 -2.89 -25.26 7.18
CA ALA A 70 -1.95 -24.44 7.96
C ALA A 70 -1.18 -25.23 9.02
N SER A 71 -1.76 -26.31 9.55
CA SER A 71 -1.10 -27.22 10.47
C SER A 71 -0.32 -28.33 9.77
N HIS A 72 -0.36 -28.42 8.43
CA HIS A 72 0.16 -29.54 7.64
C HIS A 72 -0.37 -30.89 8.11
N ASN A 73 -1.67 -30.97 8.42
CA ASN A 73 -2.35 -32.13 8.98
C ASN A 73 -1.71 -32.66 10.29
N ASN A 74 -0.96 -31.83 11.01
CA ASN A 74 -0.36 -32.19 12.28
C ASN A 74 -1.28 -31.79 13.44
N ALA A 75 -1.83 -32.79 14.13
CA ALA A 75 -2.77 -32.59 15.24
C ALA A 75 -2.20 -31.69 16.36
N THR A 76 -0.93 -31.87 16.75
CA THR A 76 -0.30 -31.04 17.80
C THR A 76 -0.18 -29.57 17.38
N ARG A 77 0.12 -29.29 16.11
CA ARG A 77 0.15 -27.92 15.58
C ARG A 77 -1.25 -27.31 15.51
N ALA A 78 -2.26 -28.07 15.09
CA ALA A 78 -3.64 -27.61 15.07
C ALA A 78 -4.12 -27.23 16.48
N GLU A 79 -3.87 -28.07 17.49
CA GLU A 79 -4.18 -27.79 18.90
C GLU A 79 -3.45 -26.55 19.41
N ALA A 80 -2.17 -26.36 19.06
CA ALA A 80 -1.43 -25.16 19.43
C ALA A 80 -2.01 -23.88 18.80
N LEU A 81 -2.55 -23.95 17.58
CA LEU A 81 -3.24 -22.84 16.93
C LEU A 81 -4.60 -22.56 17.60
N LYS A 82 -5.38 -23.60 17.91
CA LYS A 82 -6.64 -23.49 18.66
C LYS A 82 -6.41 -22.86 20.03
N ALA A 83 -5.40 -23.29 20.77
CA ALA A 83 -5.04 -22.72 22.07
C ALA A 83 -4.65 -21.23 21.95
N LYS A 84 -3.83 -20.86 20.95
CA LYS A 84 -3.48 -19.45 20.70
C LYS A 84 -4.71 -18.61 20.35
N ALA A 85 -5.63 -19.14 19.54
CA ALA A 85 -6.87 -18.46 19.19
C ALA A 85 -7.77 -18.24 20.41
N SER A 86 -7.88 -19.22 21.30
CA SER A 86 -8.62 -19.10 22.56
C SER A 86 -8.06 -18.00 23.47
N THR A 87 -6.72 -17.92 23.63
CA THR A 87 -6.09 -16.82 24.38
C THR A 87 -6.32 -15.46 23.71
N ALA A 88 -6.24 -15.42 22.38
CA ALA A 88 -6.48 -14.24 21.56
C ALA A 88 -7.93 -13.74 21.60
N ALA A 89 -8.91 -14.62 21.86
CA ALA A 89 -10.34 -14.30 21.82
C ALA A 89 -10.73 -13.21 22.82
N THR A 90 -10.17 -13.23 24.03
CA THR A 90 -10.43 -12.19 25.05
C THR A 90 -9.92 -10.83 24.60
N THR A 91 -8.69 -10.76 24.07
CA THR A 91 -8.12 -9.53 23.52
C THR A 91 -8.91 -9.04 22.33
N LEU A 92 -9.29 -9.93 21.41
CA LEU A 92 -10.09 -9.59 20.24
C LEU A 92 -11.44 -8.98 20.66
N THR A 93 -12.14 -9.59 21.61
CA THR A 93 -13.42 -9.10 22.13
C THR A 93 -13.27 -7.72 22.76
N ALA A 94 -12.23 -7.51 23.56
CA ALA A 94 -11.94 -6.21 24.18
C ALA A 94 -11.66 -5.12 23.13
N MET A 95 -10.88 -5.43 22.08
CA MET A 95 -10.62 -4.49 20.99
C MET A 95 -11.88 -4.20 20.16
N GLN A 96 -12.71 -5.21 19.91
CA GLN A 96 -13.97 -5.07 19.17
C GLN A 96 -15.02 -4.27 19.93
N ALA A 97 -14.95 -4.22 21.26
CA ALA A 97 -15.84 -3.38 22.07
C ALA A 97 -15.58 -1.87 21.87
N ASN A 98 -14.40 -1.48 21.37
CA ASN A 98 -14.10 -0.09 21.03
C ASN A 98 -14.58 0.23 19.61
N ALA A 99 -15.82 0.72 19.49
CA ALA A 99 -16.45 1.01 18.20
C ALA A 99 -15.65 1.99 17.33
N THR A 100 -15.04 3.02 17.94
CA THR A 100 -14.20 3.99 17.22
C THR A 100 -12.97 3.33 16.61
N LEU A 101 -12.30 2.46 17.38
CA LEU A 101 -11.16 1.69 16.88
C LEU A 101 -11.59 0.77 15.74
N VAL A 102 -12.68 0.02 15.90
CA VAL A 102 -13.18 -0.89 14.86
C VAL A 102 -13.50 -0.15 13.56
N SER A 103 -14.16 1.01 13.64
CA SER A 103 -14.46 1.84 12.47
C SER A 103 -13.18 2.30 11.76
N ALA A 104 -12.21 2.85 12.50
CA ALA A 104 -10.92 3.27 11.93
C ALA A 104 -10.16 2.09 11.30
N CYS A 105 -10.23 0.91 11.92
CA CYS A 105 -9.59 -0.30 11.38
C CYS A 105 -10.28 -0.83 10.13
N ALA A 106 -11.60 -0.68 10.00
CA ALA A 106 -12.32 -1.06 8.79
C ALA A 106 -11.90 -0.18 7.60
N GLU A 107 -11.76 1.13 7.79
CA GLU A 107 -11.26 2.05 6.77
C GLU A 107 -9.82 1.71 6.35
N ILE A 108 -8.93 1.47 7.32
CA ILE A 108 -7.54 1.06 7.06
C ILE A 108 -7.49 -0.29 6.34
N ALA A 109 -8.34 -1.25 6.72
CA ALA A 109 -8.41 -2.55 6.06
C ALA A 109 -8.89 -2.43 4.62
N ALA A 110 -9.88 -1.58 4.35
CA ALA A 110 -10.34 -1.30 2.99
C ALA A 110 -9.24 -0.65 2.14
N ALA A 111 -8.51 0.32 2.70
CA ALA A 111 -7.37 0.93 2.03
C ALA A 111 -6.27 -0.10 1.71
N ASN A 112 -5.86 -0.91 2.70
CA ASN A 112 -4.85 -1.96 2.48
C ASN A 112 -5.32 -3.00 1.44
N ALA A 113 -6.60 -3.36 1.41
CA ALA A 113 -7.13 -4.29 0.40
C ALA A 113 -7.02 -3.72 -1.02
N MET A 114 -7.23 -2.41 -1.18
CA MET A 114 -6.99 -1.73 -2.46
C MET A 114 -5.51 -1.70 -2.82
N GLU A 115 -4.61 -1.43 -1.85
CA GLU A 115 -3.16 -1.49 -2.06
C GLU A 115 -2.70 -2.90 -2.49
N ASP A 116 -3.17 -3.93 -1.79
CA ASP A 116 -2.89 -5.34 -2.11
C ASP A 116 -3.38 -5.71 -3.51
N ALA A 117 -4.57 -5.24 -3.90
CA ALA A 117 -5.11 -5.43 -5.25
C ALA A 117 -4.22 -4.75 -6.32
N CYS A 118 -3.72 -3.54 -6.06
CA CYS A 118 -2.79 -2.86 -6.97
C CYS A 118 -1.45 -3.59 -7.09
N GLU A 119 -0.90 -4.08 -5.99
CA GLU A 119 0.30 -4.91 -6.01
C GLU A 119 0.07 -6.19 -6.82
N GLN A 120 -1.09 -6.82 -6.68
CA GLN A 120 -1.45 -8.02 -7.42
C GLN A 120 -1.57 -7.75 -8.92
N ILE A 121 -2.26 -6.66 -9.31
CA ILE A 121 -2.30 -6.19 -10.71
C ILE A 121 -0.88 -6.00 -11.25
N SER A 122 -0.01 -5.31 -10.51
CA SER A 122 1.38 -5.07 -10.92
C SER A 122 2.17 -6.36 -11.11
N LYS A 123 2.03 -7.32 -10.17
CA LYS A 123 2.72 -8.62 -10.21
C LYS A 123 2.27 -9.45 -11.41
N LEU A 124 0.95 -9.57 -11.62
CA LEU A 124 0.38 -10.34 -12.73
C LEU A 124 0.71 -9.70 -14.07
N ALA A 125 0.61 -8.37 -14.21
CA ALA A 125 0.98 -7.65 -15.43
C ALA A 125 2.47 -7.81 -15.78
N LYS A 126 3.37 -7.77 -14.78
CA LYS A 126 4.80 -8.02 -14.99
C LYS A 126 5.06 -9.47 -15.42
N LEU A 127 4.31 -10.42 -14.88
CA LEU A 127 4.41 -11.83 -15.26
C LEU A 127 3.94 -12.05 -16.70
N GLU A 128 2.82 -11.46 -17.12
CA GLU A 128 2.37 -11.47 -18.52
C GLU A 128 3.40 -10.84 -19.47
N ALA A 129 3.94 -9.67 -19.10
CA ALA A 129 4.96 -9.01 -19.92
C ALA A 129 6.25 -9.83 -20.04
N LEU A 130 6.65 -10.52 -18.95
CA LEU A 130 7.80 -11.41 -18.96
C LEU A 130 7.57 -12.61 -19.88
N THR A 131 6.41 -13.27 -19.80
CA THR A 131 6.13 -14.47 -20.61
C THR A 131 5.88 -14.14 -22.09
N ALA A 132 5.46 -12.91 -22.40
CA ALA A 132 5.34 -12.40 -23.76
C ALA A 132 6.70 -12.04 -24.41
N ASN A 133 7.76 -11.86 -23.62
CA ASN A 133 9.10 -11.54 -24.12
C ASN A 133 10.01 -12.77 -24.05
N ALA A 134 10.17 -13.47 -25.18
CA ALA A 134 10.92 -14.72 -25.25
C ALA A 134 12.36 -14.60 -24.71
N THR A 135 13.08 -13.53 -25.05
CA THR A 135 14.47 -13.31 -24.58
C THR A 135 14.53 -13.04 -23.07
N ALA A 136 13.62 -12.22 -22.54
CA ALA A 136 13.56 -11.95 -21.10
C ALA A 136 13.13 -13.20 -20.31
N LEU A 137 12.22 -14.00 -20.86
CA LEU A 137 11.80 -15.26 -20.27
C LEU A 137 12.96 -16.25 -20.25
N GLU A 138 13.66 -16.44 -21.38
CA GLU A 138 14.83 -17.31 -21.49
C GLU A 138 15.94 -16.89 -20.53
N ALA A 139 16.25 -15.60 -20.45
CA ALA A 139 17.22 -15.06 -19.49
C ALA A 139 16.76 -15.26 -18.03
N LYS A 140 15.46 -15.19 -17.76
CA LYS A 140 14.90 -15.40 -16.42
C LYS A 140 14.92 -16.87 -15.99
N THR A 141 14.89 -17.79 -16.94
CA THR A 141 14.87 -19.24 -16.68
C THR A 141 16.19 -19.92 -16.96
N ASP A 142 17.22 -19.18 -17.36
CA ASP A 142 18.53 -19.70 -17.79
C ASP A 142 18.37 -20.77 -18.90
N GLY A 143 17.44 -20.55 -19.82
CA GLY A 143 17.09 -21.50 -20.89
C GLY A 143 16.37 -22.78 -20.41
N ASN A 144 15.98 -22.89 -19.15
CA ASN A 144 15.26 -24.06 -18.64
C ASN A 144 13.79 -24.07 -19.12
N ALA A 145 13.47 -25.00 -20.01
CA ALA A 145 12.13 -25.14 -20.59
C ALA A 145 11.04 -25.41 -19.55
N THR A 146 11.29 -26.27 -18.56
CA THR A 146 10.30 -26.60 -17.51
C THR A 146 9.95 -25.38 -16.66
N LYS A 147 10.94 -24.56 -16.28
CA LYS A 147 10.69 -23.29 -15.55
C LYS A 147 9.92 -22.29 -16.42
N ALA A 148 10.23 -22.22 -17.71
CA ALA A 148 9.54 -21.32 -18.63
C ALA A 148 8.06 -21.70 -18.79
N GLU A 149 7.76 -22.99 -18.95
CA GLU A 149 6.39 -23.48 -19.01
C GLU A 149 5.64 -23.28 -17.69
N ALA A 150 6.30 -23.47 -16.54
CA ALA A 150 5.70 -23.16 -15.24
C ALA A 150 5.32 -21.67 -15.10
N LEU A 151 6.18 -20.75 -15.58
CA LEU A 151 5.87 -19.31 -15.57
C LEU A 151 4.72 -18.96 -16.53
N LYS A 152 4.67 -19.56 -17.72
CA LYS A 152 3.56 -19.40 -18.66
C LYS A 152 2.24 -19.92 -18.08
N ALA A 153 2.26 -21.09 -17.45
CA ALA A 153 1.09 -21.66 -16.78
C ALA A 153 0.60 -20.74 -15.65
N LYS A 154 1.51 -20.19 -14.85
CA LYS A 154 1.18 -19.22 -13.80
C LYS A 154 0.61 -17.92 -14.35
N ALA A 155 1.15 -17.41 -15.47
CA ALA A 155 0.63 -16.23 -16.16
C ALA A 155 -0.80 -16.49 -16.67
N ALA A 156 -1.02 -17.63 -17.32
CA ALA A 156 -2.34 -18.02 -17.82
C ALA A 156 -3.38 -18.19 -16.69
N ALA A 157 -2.99 -18.81 -15.58
CA ALA A 157 -3.87 -18.95 -14.41
C ALA A 157 -4.25 -17.59 -13.79
N GLY A 158 -3.33 -16.62 -13.80
CA GLY A 158 -3.56 -15.28 -13.29
C GLY A 158 -4.27 -14.32 -14.25
N ALA A 159 -4.44 -14.68 -15.53
CA ALA A 159 -4.99 -13.78 -16.54
C ALA A 159 -6.45 -13.38 -16.27
N ALA A 160 -7.27 -14.34 -15.82
CA ALA A 160 -8.66 -14.08 -15.44
C ALA A 160 -8.74 -13.14 -14.22
N GLU A 161 -7.96 -13.43 -13.18
CA GLU A 161 -7.89 -12.58 -11.99
C GLU A 161 -7.39 -11.16 -12.31
N LEU A 162 -6.39 -11.03 -13.19
CA LEU A 162 -5.94 -9.72 -13.65
C LEU A 162 -7.02 -8.96 -14.42
N ALA A 163 -7.79 -9.66 -15.27
CA ALA A 163 -8.90 -9.06 -16.00
C ALA A 163 -10.00 -8.59 -15.05
N ASP A 164 -10.35 -9.37 -14.03
CA ASP A 164 -11.34 -9.02 -13.02
C ASP A 164 -10.89 -7.80 -12.20
N LEU A 165 -9.65 -7.80 -11.72
CA LEU A 165 -9.08 -6.70 -10.95
C LEU A 165 -9.01 -5.40 -11.79
N ARG A 166 -8.65 -5.49 -13.07
CA ARG A 166 -8.64 -4.34 -14.00
C ARG A 166 -10.04 -3.89 -14.41
N GLY A 167 -11.01 -4.80 -14.45
CA GLY A 167 -12.40 -4.51 -14.77
C GLY A 167 -13.13 -3.74 -13.65
N ASN A 168 -12.62 -3.80 -12.42
CA ASN A 168 -13.15 -3.02 -11.31
C ASN A 168 -12.70 -1.55 -11.38
N ALA A 169 -13.61 -0.66 -11.75
CA ALA A 169 -13.33 0.77 -11.93
C ALA A 169 -12.76 1.45 -10.68
N THR A 170 -13.21 1.06 -9.48
CA THR A 170 -12.73 1.64 -8.21
C THR A 170 -11.29 1.23 -7.94
N ILE A 171 -10.95 -0.05 -8.11
CA ILE A 171 -9.57 -0.55 -7.99
C ILE A 171 -8.69 0.12 -9.05
N ALA A 172 -9.13 0.16 -10.31
CA ALA A 172 -8.36 0.77 -11.40
C ALA A 172 -8.05 2.26 -11.14
N ALA A 173 -9.03 3.03 -10.66
CA ALA A 173 -8.84 4.44 -10.31
C ALA A 173 -7.88 4.60 -9.11
N PHE A 174 -8.03 3.77 -8.07
CA PHE A 174 -7.15 3.78 -6.90
C PHE A 174 -5.70 3.43 -7.30
N CYS A 175 -5.49 2.39 -8.09
CA CYS A 175 -4.16 1.98 -8.55
C CYS A 175 -3.50 3.01 -9.48
N ALA A 176 -4.29 3.72 -10.30
CA ALA A 176 -3.76 4.81 -11.12
C ALA A 176 -3.28 5.99 -10.26
N ALA A 177 -4.05 6.35 -9.22
CA ALA A 177 -3.65 7.38 -8.27
C ALA A 177 -2.39 6.96 -7.48
N GLN A 178 -2.35 5.71 -6.99
CA GLN A 178 -1.19 5.17 -6.28
C GLN A 178 0.06 5.10 -7.17
N GLY A 179 -0.10 4.66 -8.42
CA GLY A 179 1.00 4.62 -9.40
C GLY A 179 1.59 6.01 -9.65
N THR A 180 0.74 7.03 -9.73
CA THR A 180 1.20 8.44 -9.83
C THR A 180 1.99 8.85 -8.60
N GLU A 181 1.51 8.51 -7.39
CA GLU A 181 2.23 8.81 -6.15
C GLU A 181 3.59 8.11 -6.08
N ASP A 182 3.66 6.84 -6.48
CA ASP A 182 4.89 6.06 -6.53
C ASP A 182 5.87 6.61 -7.55
N ASP A 183 5.40 7.00 -8.74
CA ASP A 183 6.22 7.67 -9.75
C ASP A 183 6.78 9.01 -9.21
N CYS A 184 5.97 9.79 -8.50
CA CYS A 184 6.44 11.03 -7.84
C CYS A 184 7.51 10.76 -6.78
N LYS A 185 7.33 9.72 -5.95
CA LYS A 185 8.34 9.31 -4.95
C LYS A 185 9.62 8.83 -5.63
N GLU A 186 9.49 8.08 -6.72
CA GLU A 186 10.63 7.62 -7.52
C GLU A 186 11.38 8.80 -8.13
N MET A 187 10.70 9.76 -8.74
CA MET A 187 11.32 10.99 -9.25
C MET A 187 12.09 11.73 -8.16
N ALA A 188 11.52 11.89 -6.97
CA ALA A 188 12.19 12.55 -5.84
C ALA A 188 13.45 11.77 -5.40
N LYS A 189 13.40 10.43 -5.40
CA LYS A 189 14.54 9.57 -5.06
C LYS A 189 15.64 9.64 -6.13
N LEU A 190 15.29 9.53 -7.41
CA LEU A 190 16.22 9.63 -8.52
C LEU A 190 16.90 11.01 -8.54
N THR A 191 16.14 12.08 -8.28
CA THR A 191 16.69 13.44 -8.16
C THR A 191 17.76 13.52 -7.06
N LYS A 192 17.51 12.93 -5.88
CA LYS A 192 18.50 12.87 -4.80
C LYS A 192 19.72 12.02 -5.16
N GLU A 193 19.52 10.90 -5.85
CA GLU A 193 20.61 10.01 -6.30
C GLU A 193 21.52 10.71 -7.31
N VAL A 194 20.94 11.40 -8.30
CA VAL A 194 21.67 12.20 -9.28
C VAL A 194 22.40 13.37 -8.60
N ALA A 195 21.74 14.10 -7.71
CA ALA A 195 22.38 15.20 -6.96
C ALA A 195 23.58 14.72 -6.14
N LEU A 196 23.44 13.57 -5.44
CA LEU A 196 24.56 12.97 -4.71
C LEU A 196 25.71 12.60 -5.66
N ALA A 197 25.40 11.99 -6.81
CA ALA A 197 26.41 11.58 -7.79
C ALA A 197 27.21 12.74 -8.40
N THR A 198 26.58 13.91 -8.55
CA THR A 198 27.27 15.12 -9.01
C THR A 198 28.20 15.74 -7.94
N ASN A 199 28.06 15.34 -6.67
CA ASN A 199 28.93 15.80 -5.59
C ASN A 199 30.10 14.82 -5.39
N ALA A 200 31.19 15.06 -6.12
CA ALA A 200 32.38 14.20 -6.10
C ALA A 200 32.92 13.95 -4.69
N THR A 201 32.97 14.97 -3.83
CA THR A 201 33.45 14.84 -2.45
C THR A 201 32.54 13.96 -1.59
N ALA A 202 31.22 14.12 -1.68
CA ALA A 202 30.26 13.29 -0.93
C ALA A 202 30.29 11.83 -1.39
N VAL A 203 30.45 11.58 -2.69
CA VAL A 203 30.60 10.24 -3.24
C VAL A 203 31.91 9.59 -2.78
N GLN A 204 33.03 10.31 -2.86
CA GLN A 204 34.32 9.80 -2.38
C GLN A 204 34.27 9.50 -0.87
N ALA A 205 33.70 10.38 -0.06
CA ALA A 205 33.55 10.15 1.39
C ALA A 205 32.66 8.94 1.69
N LYS A 206 31.54 8.77 0.96
CA LYS A 206 30.61 7.65 1.16
C LYS A 206 31.21 6.29 0.84
N PHE A 207 32.16 6.23 -0.10
CA PHE A 207 32.81 5.00 -0.53
C PHE A 207 34.27 4.91 -0.07
N GLU A 208 34.70 5.77 0.86
CA GLU A 208 36.07 5.76 1.42
C GLU A 208 37.17 5.82 0.34
N GLY A 209 36.87 6.46 -0.79
CA GLY A 209 37.78 6.53 -1.95
C GLY A 209 37.90 5.24 -2.78
N ASP A 210 37.08 4.22 -2.53
CA ASP A 210 37.04 2.98 -3.32
C ASP A 210 36.58 3.27 -4.77
N ALA A 211 37.53 3.23 -5.70
CA ALA A 211 37.32 3.61 -7.09
C ALA A 211 36.25 2.75 -7.81
N ASP A 212 36.18 1.45 -7.52
CA ASP A 212 35.24 0.53 -8.16
C ASP A 212 33.81 0.81 -7.69
N LYS A 213 33.62 1.05 -6.39
CA LYS A 213 32.30 1.44 -5.85
C LYS A 213 31.86 2.80 -6.36
N VAL A 214 32.78 3.77 -6.46
CA VAL A 214 32.52 5.10 -7.02
C VAL A 214 32.09 4.97 -8.49
N ALA A 215 32.84 4.24 -9.32
CA ALA A 215 32.51 4.02 -10.73
C ALA A 215 31.16 3.32 -10.90
N LYS A 216 30.88 2.29 -10.10
CA LYS A 216 29.58 1.58 -10.10
C LYS A 216 28.42 2.49 -9.67
N PHE A 217 28.65 3.38 -8.69
CA PHE A 217 27.65 4.36 -8.28
C PHE A 217 27.39 5.41 -9.37
N GLN A 218 28.44 5.92 -10.02
CA GLN A 218 28.31 6.85 -11.14
C GLN A 218 27.54 6.21 -12.32
N GLN A 219 27.81 4.95 -12.64
CA GLN A 219 27.07 4.22 -13.68
C GLN A 219 25.58 4.07 -13.33
N ARG A 220 25.26 3.78 -12.07
CA ARG A 220 23.87 3.72 -11.60
C ARG A 220 23.19 5.08 -11.65
N ALA A 221 23.90 6.14 -11.27
CA ALA A 221 23.39 7.50 -11.33
C ALA A 221 23.12 7.96 -12.77
N ALA A 222 23.94 7.55 -13.74
CA ALA A 222 23.67 7.82 -15.16
C ALA A 222 22.36 7.16 -15.62
N LYS A 223 22.14 5.88 -15.29
CA LYS A 223 20.85 5.20 -15.57
C LYS A 223 19.68 5.84 -14.82
N ALA A 224 19.91 6.30 -13.59
CA ALA A 224 18.91 7.02 -12.80
C ALA A 224 18.56 8.36 -13.46
N GLN A 225 19.53 9.06 -14.03
CA GLN A 225 19.33 10.31 -14.77
C GLN A 225 18.52 10.08 -16.05
N GLU A 226 18.81 9.03 -16.81
CA GLU A 226 18.01 8.65 -17.99
C GLU A 226 16.56 8.38 -17.60
N LYS A 227 16.34 7.57 -16.55
CA LYS A 227 14.99 7.28 -16.04
C LYS A 227 14.29 8.55 -15.54
N LEU A 228 15.00 9.41 -14.82
CA LEU A 228 14.47 10.67 -14.32
C LEU A 228 14.06 11.58 -15.49
N ALA A 229 14.85 11.65 -16.56
CA ALA A 229 14.52 12.42 -17.76
C ALA A 229 13.25 11.90 -18.44
N VAL A 230 13.08 10.56 -18.52
CA VAL A 230 11.84 9.95 -19.04
C VAL A 230 10.62 10.37 -18.19
N LEU A 231 10.72 10.30 -16.86
CA LEU A 231 9.63 10.70 -15.97
C LEU A 231 9.34 12.20 -16.04
N GLN A 232 10.38 13.04 -16.09
CA GLN A 232 10.25 14.50 -16.22
C GLN A 232 9.69 14.94 -17.58
N GLY A 233 9.87 14.12 -18.62
CA GLY A 233 9.26 14.34 -19.93
C GLY A 233 7.73 14.25 -19.93
N ASN A 234 7.12 13.61 -18.93
CA ASN A 234 5.68 13.55 -18.76
C ASN A 234 5.16 14.77 -17.98
N ALA A 235 4.80 15.83 -18.70
CA ALA A 235 4.35 17.10 -18.10
C ALA A 235 3.16 16.93 -17.13
N THR A 236 2.22 16.02 -17.42
CA THR A 236 1.07 15.73 -16.55
C THR A 236 1.52 15.14 -15.22
N LEU A 237 2.43 14.16 -15.25
CA LEU A 237 3.01 13.57 -14.04
C LEU A 237 3.76 14.64 -13.22
N VAL A 238 4.60 15.46 -13.86
CA VAL A 238 5.33 16.53 -13.17
C VAL A 238 4.39 17.52 -12.48
N ALA A 239 3.30 17.92 -13.15
CA ALA A 239 2.30 18.81 -12.57
C ALA A 239 1.59 18.17 -11.36
N MET A 240 1.22 16.89 -11.46
CA MET A 240 0.63 16.13 -10.35
C MET A 240 1.59 16.02 -9.16
N CYS A 241 2.87 15.74 -9.41
CA CYS A 241 3.90 15.64 -8.35
C CYS A 241 4.18 16.98 -7.67
N ALA A 242 4.10 18.10 -8.40
CA ALA A 242 4.23 19.43 -7.82
C ALA A 242 3.05 19.74 -6.89
N GLY A 243 1.84 19.35 -7.28
CA GLY A 243 0.62 19.54 -6.49
C GLY A 243 0.60 18.72 -5.19
N SER A 244 1.06 17.47 -5.22
CA SER A 244 1.08 16.60 -4.03
C SER A 244 2.06 17.10 -2.94
N LYS A 245 3.18 17.72 -3.35
CA LYS A 245 4.15 18.31 -2.42
C LYS A 245 3.61 19.51 -1.65
N ALA A 246 2.70 20.29 -2.25
CA ALA A 246 2.06 21.42 -1.59
C ALA A 246 1.06 20.95 -0.51
N ALA A 247 0.36 19.84 -0.75
CA ALA A 247 -0.60 19.27 0.21
C ALA A 247 0.07 18.70 1.46
N SER A 248 1.27 18.12 1.35
CA SER A 248 1.97 17.53 2.52
C SER A 248 2.57 18.57 3.47
N GLY A 249 2.65 19.85 3.08
CA GLY A 249 3.23 20.93 3.89
C GLY A 249 2.23 21.66 4.82
N SER A 250 0.92 21.41 4.67
CA SER A 250 -0.13 22.19 5.36
C SER A 250 -0.71 21.54 6.62
N SER A 251 -0.14 20.43 7.13
CA SER A 251 -0.71 19.70 8.27
C SER A 251 -0.27 20.16 9.66
N SER A 252 0.29 21.37 9.82
CA SER A 252 0.72 21.85 11.15
C SER A 252 0.40 23.32 11.38
N GLY A 253 -0.84 23.60 11.83
CA GLY A 253 -1.19 24.95 12.29
C GLY A 253 -2.66 25.30 12.51
N SER A 254 -3.55 24.35 12.84
CA SER A 254 -4.89 24.70 13.36
C SER A 254 -4.97 24.43 14.86
N SER A 255 -4.35 25.33 15.62
CA SER A 255 -4.71 25.56 17.03
C SER A 255 -5.91 26.50 17.06
N SER A 256 -7.08 25.95 17.34
CA SER A 256 -8.31 26.66 17.67
C SER A 256 -8.11 27.57 18.88
N GLY A 257 -8.05 28.89 18.65
CA GLY A 257 -8.30 29.92 19.67
C GLY A 257 -9.70 30.48 19.47
N ALA A 258 -10.66 30.01 20.27
CA ALA A 258 -12.01 30.55 20.31
C ALA A 258 -12.09 31.80 21.20
N THR A 259 -13.08 32.65 20.89
CA THR A 259 -13.68 33.75 21.68
C THR A 259 -13.17 35.15 21.32
N THR A 260 -13.93 35.95 20.58
CA THR A 260 -14.84 36.96 21.17
C THR A 260 -15.83 37.50 20.14
N SER A 261 -17.08 37.65 20.57
CA SER A 261 -18.24 38.18 19.85
C SER A 261 -18.09 39.69 19.55
N GLY A 262 -18.48 40.12 18.35
CA GLY A 262 -18.54 41.54 17.96
C GLY A 262 -19.36 41.79 16.69
N THR A 263 -20.47 42.50 16.88
CA THR A 263 -21.58 42.98 16.03
C THR A 263 -21.19 43.63 14.68
N PRO A 264 -22.09 43.70 13.66
CA PRO A 264 -21.73 44.05 12.28
C PRO A 264 -21.74 45.56 12.01
N SER A 265 -20.85 46.02 11.12
CA SER A 265 -20.92 47.35 10.50
C SER A 265 -20.73 47.25 9.00
N VAL A 266 -21.73 47.78 8.30
CA VAL A 266 -21.85 47.96 6.86
C VAL A 266 -20.88 49.06 6.40
N ALA A 267 -20.16 48.83 5.30
CA ALA A 267 -19.63 49.92 4.48
C ALA A 267 -19.56 49.49 3.01
N VAL A 268 -20.34 50.22 2.20
CA VAL A 268 -20.49 50.13 0.75
C VAL A 268 -19.38 50.94 0.08
N GLY A 269 -18.86 50.42 -1.03
CA GLY A 269 -18.38 51.24 -2.15
C GLY A 269 -16.91 51.08 -2.55
N GLY A 270 -16.68 50.86 -3.85
CA GLY A 270 -15.49 51.42 -4.52
C GLY A 270 -14.65 50.49 -5.41
N VAL A 271 -15.13 50.30 -6.64
CA VAL A 271 -14.42 50.33 -7.95
C VAL A 271 -13.15 49.49 -8.22
N ASP A 272 -13.27 48.74 -9.32
CA ASP A 272 -12.30 48.49 -10.40
C ASP A 272 -10.90 47.93 -10.07
N SER A 273 -10.78 46.62 -10.26
CA SER A 273 -9.62 46.07 -10.97
C SER A 273 -9.97 44.73 -11.63
N VAL A 274 -10.23 44.79 -12.94
CA VAL A 274 -10.39 43.63 -13.81
C VAL A 274 -9.05 42.90 -13.89
N ARG A 275 -8.88 41.85 -13.08
CA ARG A 275 -7.84 40.84 -13.27
C ARG A 275 -8.41 39.70 -14.12
N PRO A 276 -7.66 39.20 -15.13
CA PRO A 276 -8.14 38.14 -15.99
C PRO A 276 -8.41 36.88 -15.18
N MET A 277 -9.60 36.31 -15.39
CA MET A 277 -10.03 35.03 -14.84
C MET A 277 -9.07 33.92 -15.30
N GLY A 278 -8.09 33.58 -14.45
CA GLY A 278 -7.53 32.25 -14.43
C GLY A 278 -8.57 31.33 -13.81
N VAL A 279 -9.24 30.53 -14.63
CA VAL A 279 -10.15 29.48 -14.19
C VAL A 279 -9.34 28.47 -13.39
N ALA A 280 -9.26 28.68 -12.08
CA ALA A 280 -8.87 27.66 -11.14
C ALA A 280 -10.02 26.65 -11.11
N VAL A 281 -9.92 25.60 -11.92
CA VAL A 281 -10.73 24.40 -11.74
C VAL A 281 -10.28 23.80 -10.40
N SER A 282 -10.95 24.19 -9.33
CA SER A 282 -10.88 23.55 -8.02
C SER A 282 -11.41 22.13 -8.16
N LEU A 283 -10.54 21.19 -8.56
CA LEU A 283 -10.77 19.76 -8.48
C LEU A 283 -10.51 19.30 -7.04
N ALA A 284 -11.33 19.79 -6.10
CA ALA A 284 -11.35 19.30 -4.74
C ALA A 284 -12.80 19.10 -4.33
N ALA A 285 -13.09 17.92 -3.79
CA ALA A 285 -14.37 17.43 -3.27
C ALA A 285 -15.32 16.76 -4.27
N VAL A 286 -14.94 15.60 -4.84
CA VAL A 286 -15.90 14.52 -5.14
C VAL A 286 -15.25 13.15 -5.00
N PHE A 287 -14.89 12.70 -3.80
CA PHE A 287 -14.83 11.26 -3.50
C PHE A 287 -15.11 11.07 -1.99
N PHE A 288 -16.04 10.18 -1.66
CA PHE A 288 -16.58 9.82 -0.32
C PHE A 288 -17.91 10.44 0.15
N SER A 289 -18.83 10.75 -0.76
CA SER A 289 -20.26 10.76 -0.40
C SER A 289 -21.11 10.27 -1.56
N GLY A 290 -21.40 8.98 -1.57
CA GLY A 290 -22.34 8.39 -2.51
C GLY A 290 -22.12 6.90 -2.74
N ILE A 291 -22.61 6.07 -1.82
CA ILE A 291 -23.36 4.82 -2.05
C ILE A 291 -24.08 4.53 -0.72
N MET A 292 -25.27 5.12 -0.59
CA MET A 292 -26.28 4.77 0.39
C MET A 292 -27.61 5.07 -0.31
N LEU A 293 -27.96 4.22 -1.29
CA LEU A 293 -29.28 4.07 -1.91
C LEU A 293 -29.21 3.02 -3.02
N LEU A 294 -29.37 1.75 -2.62
CA LEU A 294 -30.19 0.70 -3.26
C LEU A 294 -30.07 -0.57 -2.42
#